data_AF-A0A6A4WIZ0-F1
#
_entry.id   AF-A0A6A4WIZ0-F1
#
_cell.length_a   1.000
_cell.length_b   1.000
_cell.length_c   1.000
_cell.angle_alpha   90.00
_cell.angle_beta   90.00
_cell.angle_gamma   90.00
#
_symmetry.space_group_name_H-M   'P 1'
#
loop_
_entity.id
_entity.type
_entity.pdbx_description
1 polymer ?
#
loop_
_entity_poly.entity_id
_entity_poly.type
_entity_poly.pdbx_seq_one_letter_code
_entity_poly.pdbx_strand_id
1 'polypeptide(L)'
;MTDACMYGFREIKRCRSAAMSLQLRCPLYQLALLAAAAATVGCGGPRAPAAEPGQPLQETLQLIQQRLASLDDRVQQLTRMVSQDNGGGGAAESVRQCALSCAEGRDCLVVDYRAPDNCRPLEKLATCDRAGGAASGYFVSVAQTCARTCLQLLRQKPSSRDGLYHLHGLTEPVFCDMSRDGGGWTLLLTANSQDGWSLDTLMEREAARPALDHNYSILQHADSLKAAGKGARFQYRLEAQAQSGRGRWGGVWSAPRSYSFTHQLTNQTDVRLEDRFDNWKYDMNSIQQRLPWVNAGGYAGGKPLLTTSDQWRSGAFWGTLVTRPEQRAYRHSPWVYGTAAQHSGTVLYWLREEPAS
;
A
#
# COMPACT_ATOMS: atom_id res chain seq x y z
N MET A 1 33.05 16.04 55.97
CA MET A 1 31.58 15.87 56.02
C MET A 1 31.00 17.23 55.66
N THR A 2 30.87 17.52 54.35
CA THR A 2 29.62 17.49 53.55
C THR A 2 28.65 18.57 54.00
N ASP A 3 28.07 19.44 53.18
CA ASP A 3 28.13 19.75 51.75
C ASP A 3 27.22 20.99 51.58
N ALA A 4 27.48 21.90 50.63
CA ALA A 4 26.47 22.73 49.94
C ALA A 4 27.10 23.85 49.07
N CYS A 5 26.74 23.79 47.79
CA CYS A 5 27.01 24.78 46.74
C CYS A 5 26.14 26.03 46.86
N MET A 6 26.73 27.19 46.55
CA MET A 6 26.04 28.40 46.09
C MET A 6 27.03 29.16 45.21
N TYR A 7 26.82 29.30 43.90
CA TYR A 7 27.34 30.44 43.16
C TYR A 7 26.48 30.74 41.93
N GLY A 8 25.98 31.98 41.91
CA GLY A 8 25.21 32.56 40.82
C GLY A 8 26.06 33.20 39.73
N PHE A 9 25.37 33.41 38.61
CA PHE A 9 25.62 34.26 37.45
C PHE A 9 26.71 35.35 37.53
N ARG A 10 27.53 35.44 36.47
CA ARG A 10 27.75 36.67 35.68
C ARG A 10 28.41 36.39 34.32
N GLU A 11 28.00 37.20 33.35
CA GLU A 11 28.28 37.15 31.91
C GLU A 11 29.76 37.12 31.49
N ILE A 12 30.06 36.45 30.37
CA ILE A 12 31.22 36.75 29.52
C ILE A 12 30.76 37.01 28.09
N LYS A 13 31.08 38.22 27.61
CA LYS A 13 30.99 38.68 26.22
C LYS A 13 32.06 38.02 25.34
N ARG A 14 31.67 37.74 24.08
CA ARG A 14 32.46 37.67 22.83
C ARG A 14 33.53 36.57 22.67
N CYS A 15 33.29 35.69 21.71
CA CYS A 15 34.29 35.28 20.72
C CYS A 15 33.68 35.32 19.31
N ARG A 16 34.35 35.99 18.37
CA ARG A 16 34.05 36.03 16.94
C ARG A 16 34.60 34.78 16.25
N SER A 17 33.89 34.33 15.20
CA SER A 17 34.39 33.66 13.99
C SER A 17 35.19 32.36 14.14
N ALA A 18 34.57 31.24 13.74
CA ALA A 18 35.24 30.27 12.88
C ALA A 18 34.17 29.45 12.13
N ALA A 19 34.33 29.38 10.82
CA ALA A 19 33.69 28.38 9.99
C ALA A 19 34.03 26.96 10.46
N MET A 20 33.24 26.01 9.95
CA MET A 20 33.54 24.59 9.78
C MET A 20 32.97 23.64 10.85
N SER A 21 32.20 22.66 10.33
CA SER A 21 31.97 21.31 10.90
C SER A 21 30.70 21.12 11.75
N LEU A 22 29.55 20.93 11.09
CA LEU A 22 28.56 19.95 11.57
C LEU A 22 28.36 18.91 10.47
N GLN A 23 29.09 17.81 10.60
CA GLN A 23 29.03 16.65 9.71
C GLN A 23 27.66 15.97 9.83
N LEU A 24 26.93 15.94 8.70
CA LEU A 24 25.71 15.17 8.51
C LEU A 24 26.01 13.67 8.64
N ARG A 25 25.45 13.02 9.67
CA ARG A 25 25.30 11.56 9.73
C ARG A 25 24.04 11.17 8.96
N CYS A 26 24.17 11.00 7.65
CA CYS A 26 23.15 10.33 6.84
C CYS A 26 23.88 9.38 5.87
N PRO A 27 23.65 8.05 5.92
CA PRO A 27 24.39 7.08 5.10
C PRO A 27 24.15 7.23 3.58
N LEU A 28 23.12 7.97 3.17
CA LEU A 28 22.87 8.34 1.77
C LEU A 28 23.75 9.50 1.28
N TYR A 29 24.26 10.35 2.18
CA TYR A 29 25.10 11.50 1.83
C TYR A 29 26.58 11.10 1.63
N GLN A 30 27.05 10.06 2.33
CA GLN A 30 28.40 9.51 2.15
C GLN A 30 28.60 8.79 0.81
N LEU A 31 27.55 8.11 0.30
CA LEU A 31 27.59 7.50 -1.04
C LEU A 31 27.63 8.54 -2.16
N ALA A 32 26.95 9.68 -1.99
CA ALA A 32 26.97 10.77 -2.96
C ALA A 32 28.31 11.52 -3.00
N LEU A 33 28.99 11.69 -1.85
CA LEU A 33 30.32 12.31 -1.77
C LEU A 33 31.43 11.40 -2.29
N LEU A 34 31.34 10.08 -2.11
CA LEU A 34 32.29 9.13 -2.69
C LEU A 34 32.17 9.05 -4.22
N ALA A 35 30.96 9.22 -4.77
CA ALA A 35 30.76 9.32 -6.22
C ALA A 35 31.28 10.65 -6.81
N ALA A 36 31.20 11.75 -6.05
CA ALA A 36 31.70 13.05 -6.47
C ALA A 36 33.24 13.18 -6.38
N ALA A 37 33.89 12.48 -5.45
CA ALA A 37 35.35 12.49 -5.30
C ALA A 37 36.09 11.67 -6.38
N ALA A 38 35.39 10.77 -7.09
CA ALA A 38 35.99 9.99 -8.18
C ALA A 38 36.10 10.75 -9.52
N ALA A 39 35.57 11.98 -9.60
CA ALA A 39 35.49 12.74 -10.86
C ALA A 39 36.53 13.86 -11.04
N THR A 40 37.46 14.09 -10.09
CA THR A 40 38.35 15.27 -10.13
C THR A 40 39.85 15.01 -9.96
N VAL A 41 40.37 13.81 -10.26
CA VAL A 41 41.82 13.60 -10.33
C VAL A 41 42.20 13.03 -11.69
N GLY A 42 42.58 13.93 -12.61
CA GLY A 42 43.28 13.59 -13.84
C GLY A 42 44.76 13.93 -13.71
N CYS A 43 45.63 12.92 -13.84
CA CYS A 43 47.04 13.07 -14.26
C CYS A 43 47.55 11.74 -14.88
N GLY A 44 47.73 11.72 -16.21
CA GLY A 44 48.90 11.12 -16.90
C GLY A 44 49.00 9.62 -17.25
N GLY A 45 48.31 9.17 -18.32
CA GLY A 45 48.69 8.14 -19.36
C GLY A 45 49.11 6.69 -19.01
N PRO A 46 49.20 5.72 -19.98
CA PRO A 46 48.65 5.65 -21.35
C PRO A 46 47.66 4.45 -21.62
N ARG A 47 46.76 4.68 -22.60
CA ARG A 47 45.91 3.79 -23.44
C ARG A 47 45.54 2.35 -23.01
N ALA A 48 44.23 2.15 -22.82
CA ALA A 48 43.46 0.93 -23.13
C ALA A 48 42.05 1.33 -23.64
N PRO A 49 41.31 0.47 -24.38
CA PRO A 49 40.34 0.91 -25.38
C PRO A 49 39.01 1.39 -24.80
N ALA A 50 38.35 2.26 -25.58
CA ALA A 50 37.12 2.94 -25.25
C ALA A 50 35.94 1.99 -25.00
N ALA A 51 35.39 2.06 -23.79
CA ALA A 51 34.01 1.69 -23.50
C ALA A 51 33.26 2.99 -23.16
N GLU A 52 32.19 3.29 -23.90
CA GLU A 52 31.33 4.45 -23.66
C GLU A 52 30.72 4.40 -22.25
N PRO A 53 30.82 5.47 -21.43
CA PRO A 53 30.11 5.54 -20.16
C PRO A 53 29.07 6.67 -20.15
N GLY A 54 27.89 6.44 -19.56
CA GLY A 54 27.24 7.53 -18.81
C GLY A 54 25.73 7.67 -18.82
N GLN A 55 24.98 7.18 -19.82
CA GLN A 55 23.56 7.56 -19.94
C GLN A 55 22.65 7.21 -18.73
N PRO A 56 22.66 6.00 -18.15
CA PRO A 56 21.71 5.66 -17.07
C PRO A 56 22.03 6.34 -15.74
N LEU A 57 23.30 6.62 -15.46
CA LEU A 57 23.70 7.30 -14.21
C LEU A 57 23.32 8.78 -14.25
N GLN A 58 23.46 9.41 -15.41
CA GLN A 58 23.23 10.84 -15.62
C GLN A 58 21.74 11.18 -15.59
N GLU A 59 20.88 10.33 -16.17
CA GLU A 59 19.42 10.43 -16.07
C GLU A 59 18.92 10.21 -14.64
N THR A 60 19.50 9.24 -13.93
CA THR A 60 19.17 9.01 -12.51
C THR A 60 19.56 10.20 -11.65
N LEU A 61 20.71 10.82 -11.91
CA LEU A 61 21.17 12.02 -11.19
C LEU A 61 20.26 13.21 -11.47
N GLN A 62 19.84 13.40 -12.73
CA GLN A 62 18.89 14.45 -13.10
C GLN A 62 17.53 14.26 -12.43
N LEU A 63 17.02 13.03 -12.35
CA LEU A 63 15.75 12.74 -11.68
C LEU A 63 15.83 13.01 -10.17
N ILE A 64 16.96 12.65 -9.52
CA ILE A 64 17.21 12.95 -8.10
C ILE A 64 17.31 14.46 -7.88
N GLN A 65 18.02 15.18 -8.75
CA GLN A 65 18.14 16.64 -8.70
C GLN A 65 16.79 17.33 -8.91
N GLN A 66 15.96 16.86 -9.84
CA GLN A 66 14.60 17.37 -10.05
C GLN A 66 13.70 17.13 -8.84
N ARG A 67 13.79 15.96 -8.21
CA ARG A 67 13.03 15.66 -6.99
C ARG A 67 13.51 16.48 -5.79
N LEU A 68 14.81 16.71 -5.65
CA LEU A 68 15.39 17.59 -4.62
C LEU A 68 14.97 19.05 -4.85
N ALA A 69 14.99 19.53 -6.08
CA ALA A 69 14.54 20.88 -6.42
C ALA A 69 13.04 21.06 -6.18
N SER A 70 12.21 20.05 -6.49
CA SER A 70 10.77 20.06 -6.19
C SER A 70 10.50 20.02 -4.68
N LEU A 71 11.31 19.29 -3.91
CA LEU A 71 11.25 19.30 -2.45
C LEU A 71 11.67 20.66 -1.89
N ASP A 72 12.73 21.27 -2.42
CA ASP A 72 13.22 22.57 -2.00
C ASP A 72 12.19 23.67 -2.32
N ASP A 73 11.56 23.64 -3.49
CA ASP A 73 10.52 24.59 -3.87
C ASP A 73 9.26 24.43 -2.99
N ARG A 74 8.87 23.21 -2.64
CA ARG A 74 7.79 22.95 -1.66
C ARG A 74 8.15 23.46 -0.26
N VAL A 75 9.40 23.26 0.17
CA VAL A 75 9.91 23.79 1.44
C VAL A 75 9.94 25.30 1.44
N GLN A 76 10.39 25.93 0.35
CA GLN A 76 10.41 27.38 0.19
C GLN A 76 8.99 27.96 0.12
N GLN A 77 8.06 27.30 -0.55
CA GLN A 77 6.66 27.72 -0.60
C GLN A 77 6.02 27.66 0.80
N LEU A 78 6.27 26.59 1.56
CA LEU A 78 5.89 26.48 2.97
C LEU A 78 6.56 27.57 3.82
N THR A 79 7.84 27.85 3.59
CA THR A 79 8.59 28.89 4.30
C THR A 79 8.02 30.28 4.00
N ARG A 80 7.65 30.59 2.75
CA ARG A 80 7.02 31.86 2.36
C ARG A 80 5.63 32.02 2.98
N MET A 81 4.84 30.94 3.06
CA MET A 81 3.56 30.96 3.77
C MET A 81 3.73 31.26 5.27
N VAL A 82 4.82 30.81 5.88
CA VAL A 82 5.15 31.09 7.29
C VAL A 82 5.78 32.49 7.49
N SER A 83 6.47 33.02 6.46
CA SER A 83 7.15 34.33 6.51
C SER A 83 6.20 35.52 6.37
N GLN A 84 4.98 35.30 5.89
CA GLN A 84 3.96 36.35 5.70
C GLN A 84 3.19 36.66 7.00
N ASP A 85 3.43 35.91 8.07
CA ASP A 85 2.90 36.20 9.40
C ASP A 85 3.88 37.15 10.11
N ASN A 86 3.64 38.45 10.00
CA ASN A 86 4.45 39.50 10.62
C ASN A 86 4.32 39.45 12.15
N GLY A 87 5.12 38.60 12.81
CA GLY A 87 5.19 38.55 14.27
C GLY A 87 6.20 37.54 14.83
N GLY A 88 7.45 37.97 15.01
CA GLY A 88 8.41 37.34 15.93
C GLY A 88 9.27 36.21 15.35
N GLY A 89 10.53 36.52 15.04
CA GLY A 89 11.54 35.60 14.48
C GLY A 89 12.03 34.45 15.36
N GLY A 90 11.19 33.90 16.24
CA GLY A 90 11.47 32.70 17.04
C GLY A 90 10.54 31.51 16.74
N ALA A 91 9.33 31.76 16.25
CA ALA A 91 8.34 30.71 16.02
C ALA A 91 8.61 29.87 14.75
N ALA A 92 9.19 30.47 13.70
CA ALA A 92 9.48 29.75 12.46
C ALA A 92 10.61 28.71 12.63
N GLU A 93 11.62 29.01 13.44
CA GLU A 93 12.74 28.11 13.74
C GLU A 93 12.27 26.92 14.59
N SER A 94 11.41 27.15 15.59
CA SER A 94 10.84 26.09 16.44
C SER A 94 9.87 25.18 15.69
N VAL A 95 9.07 25.73 14.77
CA VAL A 95 8.20 24.93 13.88
C VAL A 95 9.00 24.02 12.96
N ARG A 96 10.08 24.53 12.35
CA ARG A 96 10.98 23.73 11.51
C ARG A 96 11.65 22.61 12.30
N GLN A 97 12.11 22.91 13.51
CA GLN A 97 12.74 21.93 14.40
C GLN A 97 11.76 20.84 14.83
N CYS A 98 10.51 21.18 15.17
CA CYS A 98 9.50 20.19 15.53
C CYS A 98 9.04 19.36 14.33
N ALA A 99 8.95 19.93 13.13
CA ALA A 99 8.63 19.18 11.93
C ALA A 99 9.72 18.13 11.60
N LEU A 100 11.00 18.49 11.76
CA LEU A 100 12.13 17.58 11.60
C LEU A 100 12.13 16.47 12.66
N SER A 101 11.90 16.81 13.93
CA SER A 101 11.80 15.81 15.01
C SER A 101 10.63 14.83 14.78
N CYS A 102 9.51 15.32 14.25
CA CYS A 102 8.40 14.47 13.87
C CYS A 102 8.72 13.56 12.68
N ALA A 103 9.44 14.07 11.68
CA ALA A 103 9.91 13.27 10.55
C ALA A 103 10.93 12.18 10.95
N GLU A 104 11.70 12.42 12.01
CA GLU A 104 12.64 11.43 12.58
C GLU A 104 11.95 10.39 13.48
N GLY A 105 10.82 10.74 14.10
CA GLY A 105 10.03 9.85 14.94
C GLY A 105 9.12 8.92 14.13
N ARG A 106 9.34 7.60 14.21
CA ARG A 106 8.56 6.58 13.48
C ARG A 106 7.05 6.58 13.76
N ASP A 107 6.62 7.18 14.88
CA ASP A 107 5.24 7.21 15.35
C ASP A 107 4.71 8.66 15.56
N CYS A 108 5.41 9.68 15.06
CA CYS A 108 4.98 11.07 15.22
C CYS A 108 4.01 11.49 14.09
N LEU A 109 2.77 11.83 14.47
CA LEU A 109 1.73 12.29 13.54
C LEU A 109 1.44 13.80 13.66
N VAL A 110 1.56 14.35 14.87
CA VAL A 110 1.33 15.76 15.19
C VAL A 110 2.33 16.20 16.26
N VAL A 111 2.80 17.45 16.15
CA VAL A 111 3.65 18.11 17.15
C VAL A 111 2.96 19.35 17.71
N ASP A 112 3.08 19.55 19.02
CA ASP A 112 2.78 20.83 19.67
C ASP A 112 4.06 21.68 19.72
N TYR A 113 3.98 22.92 19.22
CA TYR A 113 5.12 23.86 19.15
C TYR A 113 5.05 25.00 20.18
N ARG A 114 4.13 24.94 21.17
CA ARG A 114 3.93 26.02 22.17
C ARG A 114 5.05 26.20 23.20
N ALA A 115 6.18 25.50 23.10
CA ALA A 115 7.34 25.71 23.98
C ALA A 115 8.64 25.84 23.17
N PRO A 116 9.52 26.82 23.45
CA PRO A 116 10.81 26.98 22.77
C PRO A 116 11.72 25.75 22.83
N ASP A 117 11.52 24.87 23.84
CA ASP A 117 12.46 23.79 24.15
C ASP A 117 11.83 22.38 24.17
N ASN A 118 10.52 22.22 23.96
CA ASN A 118 9.84 20.93 24.13
C ASN A 118 8.90 20.62 22.96
N CYS A 119 9.45 20.17 21.83
CA CYS A 119 8.65 19.48 20.82
C CYS A 119 8.12 18.19 21.44
N ARG A 120 6.81 18.13 21.71
CA ARG A 120 6.17 16.93 22.25
C ARG A 120 5.42 16.21 21.12
N PRO A 121 5.86 15.01 20.71
CA PRO A 121 5.06 14.14 19.85
C PRO A 121 3.73 13.83 20.54
N LEU A 122 2.62 14.01 19.82
CA LEU A 122 1.30 13.60 20.29
C LEU A 122 0.97 12.24 19.67
N GLU A 123 0.92 11.19 20.49
CA GLU A 123 0.75 9.79 20.07
C GLU A 123 -0.67 9.42 19.60
N LYS A 124 -1.63 10.34 19.53
CA LYS A 124 -3.02 10.01 19.23
C LYS A 124 -3.66 10.93 18.21
N LEU A 125 -3.66 10.49 16.95
CA LEU A 125 -4.92 10.46 16.21
C LEU A 125 -5.35 8.99 16.07
N ALA A 126 -6.12 8.54 17.05
CA ALA A 126 -7.07 7.48 16.78
C ALA A 126 -8.08 8.06 15.76
N THR A 127 -8.39 7.27 14.74
CA THR A 127 -9.38 7.51 13.68
C THR A 127 -9.05 8.63 12.67
N CYS A 128 -9.05 8.26 11.38
CA CYS A 128 -9.07 9.19 10.26
C CYS A 128 -10.45 9.87 10.09
N ASP A 129 -11.28 9.90 11.14
CA ASP A 129 -12.62 10.47 11.11
C ASP A 129 -12.65 11.86 11.74
N ARG A 130 -13.02 12.83 10.89
CA ARG A 130 -13.49 14.17 11.22
C ARG A 130 -12.67 14.95 12.26
N ALA A 131 -11.74 15.77 11.76
CA ALA A 131 -11.43 17.03 12.42
C ALA A 131 -12.66 17.96 12.34
N GLY A 132 -13.62 17.74 13.23
CA GLY A 132 -14.75 18.63 13.48
C GLY A 132 -14.84 18.90 14.97
N GLY A 133 -14.26 20.01 15.41
CA GLY A 133 -14.32 20.44 16.80
C GLY A 133 -13.18 21.39 17.15
N ALA A 134 -13.49 22.69 17.18
CA ALA A 134 -12.56 23.78 17.45
C ALA A 134 -11.83 23.60 18.80
N ALA A 135 -10.50 23.64 18.75
CA ALA A 135 -9.67 24.08 19.88
C ALA A 135 -8.58 24.99 19.34
N SER A 136 -8.59 26.23 19.82
CA SER A 136 -7.60 27.26 19.53
C SER A 136 -6.19 26.74 19.79
N GLY A 137 -5.46 26.49 18.70
CA GLY A 137 -4.10 25.97 18.69
C GLY A 137 -3.69 25.76 17.25
N TYR A 138 -2.71 26.50 16.78
CA TYR A 138 -2.11 26.25 15.48
C TYR A 138 -1.44 24.88 15.57
N PHE A 139 -1.90 23.92 14.77
CA PHE A 139 -1.29 22.61 14.62
C PHE A 139 -0.61 22.56 13.25
N VAL A 140 0.65 22.15 13.19
CA VAL A 140 1.28 21.80 11.91
C VAL A 140 1.06 20.30 11.73
N SER A 141 0.11 19.93 10.87
CA SER A 141 -0.04 18.55 10.45
C SER A 141 1.09 18.20 9.47
N VAL A 142 2.03 17.35 9.88
CA VAL A 142 2.80 16.59 8.89
C VAL A 142 1.79 15.64 8.27
N ALA A 143 1.31 15.95 7.07
CA ALA A 143 0.28 15.16 6.41
C ALA A 143 0.86 13.79 6.02
N GLN A 144 0.85 12.84 6.95
CA GLN A 144 0.93 11.44 6.60
C GLN A 144 -0.36 11.14 5.84
N THR A 145 -0.23 10.92 4.52
CA THR A 145 -1.35 10.54 3.67
C THR A 145 -1.93 9.26 4.25
N CYS A 146 -3.16 9.35 4.78
CA CYS A 146 -3.86 8.20 5.32
C CYS A 146 -3.83 7.05 4.29
N ALA A 147 -3.40 5.87 4.72
CA ALA A 147 -3.24 4.73 3.83
C ALA A 147 -4.59 4.39 3.18
N ARG A 148 -4.59 4.26 1.85
CA ARG A 148 -5.78 3.91 1.05
C ARG A 148 -5.91 2.41 0.82
N THR A 149 -4.84 1.66 1.06
CA THR A 149 -4.72 0.21 0.82
C THR A 149 -3.97 -0.46 1.96
N CYS A 150 -4.17 -1.77 2.12
CA CYS A 150 -3.42 -2.55 3.10
C CYS A 150 -1.91 -2.53 2.85
N LEU A 151 -1.46 -2.50 1.59
CA LEU A 151 -0.03 -2.41 1.27
C LEU A 151 0.55 -1.05 1.62
N GLN A 152 -0.16 0.06 1.36
CA GLN A 152 0.29 1.38 1.81
C GLN A 152 0.41 1.43 3.34
N LEU A 153 -0.57 0.86 4.05
CA LEU A 153 -0.54 0.77 5.50
C LEU A 153 0.67 -0.05 5.98
N LEU A 154 0.92 -1.22 5.39
CA LEU A 154 2.06 -2.06 5.75
C LEU A 154 3.40 -1.37 5.51
N ARG A 155 3.53 -0.59 4.43
CA ARG A 155 4.75 0.18 4.15
C ARG A 155 4.98 1.32 5.13
N GLN A 156 3.90 2.01 5.50
CA GLN A 156 3.97 3.07 6.49
C GLN A 156 4.25 2.52 7.89
N LYS A 157 3.67 1.36 8.23
CA LYS A 157 3.85 0.67 9.51
C LYS A 157 4.15 -0.82 9.29
N PRO A 158 5.43 -1.19 9.10
CA PRO A 158 5.85 -2.57 8.84
C PRO A 158 5.51 -3.58 9.95
N SER A 159 5.19 -3.11 11.16
CA SER A 159 4.75 -3.95 12.28
C SER A 159 3.25 -4.26 12.28
N SER A 160 2.49 -3.78 11.28
CA SER A 160 1.05 -4.05 11.15
C SER A 160 0.79 -5.56 11.03
N ARG A 161 -0.21 -6.04 11.76
CA ARG A 161 -0.60 -7.46 11.80
C ARG A 161 -1.84 -7.71 10.94
N ASP A 162 -2.13 -8.97 10.62
CA ASP A 162 -3.39 -9.35 10.00
C ASP A 162 -4.57 -8.84 10.85
N GLY A 163 -5.62 -8.31 10.21
CA GLY A 163 -6.79 -7.80 10.94
C GLY A 163 -7.62 -6.79 10.18
N LEU A 164 -8.60 -6.20 10.88
CA LEU A 164 -9.49 -5.18 10.32
C LEU A 164 -8.87 -3.79 10.42
N TYR A 165 -8.97 -3.02 9.34
CA TYR A 165 -8.47 -1.65 9.26
C TYR A 165 -9.47 -0.74 8.55
N HIS A 166 -9.54 0.51 9.01
CA HIS A 166 -10.24 1.57 8.29
C HIS A 166 -9.24 2.28 7.38
N LEU A 167 -9.46 2.17 6.07
CA LEU A 167 -8.60 2.77 5.05
C LEU A 167 -9.22 4.04 4.51
N HIS A 168 -8.38 5.00 4.13
CA HIS A 168 -8.85 6.27 3.61
C HIS A 168 -9.54 6.12 2.26
N GLY A 169 -10.73 6.71 2.14
CA GLY A 169 -11.56 6.63 0.95
C GLY A 169 -12.53 5.44 0.94
N LEU A 170 -12.54 4.62 2.00
CA LEU A 170 -13.59 3.65 2.27
C LEU A 170 -14.39 4.08 3.50
N THR A 171 -15.71 3.94 3.45
CA THR A 171 -16.59 4.17 4.59
C THR A 171 -16.49 3.02 5.60
N GLU A 172 -16.40 1.79 5.10
CA GLU A 172 -16.40 0.57 5.90
C GLU A 172 -14.97 0.03 6.09
N PRO A 173 -14.70 -0.73 7.17
CA PRO A 173 -13.42 -1.40 7.36
C PRO A 173 -13.16 -2.47 6.29
N VAL A 174 -11.91 -2.87 6.16
CA VAL A 174 -11.50 -4.02 5.35
C VAL A 174 -10.57 -4.94 6.12
N PHE A 175 -10.55 -6.23 5.76
CA PHE A 175 -9.58 -7.16 6.30
C PHE A 175 -8.27 -7.06 5.51
N CYS A 176 -7.17 -6.81 6.21
CA CYS A 176 -5.82 -6.83 5.67
C CYS A 176 -5.08 -8.10 6.10
N ASP A 177 -4.52 -8.83 5.13
CA ASP A 177 -3.53 -9.89 5.40
C ASP A 177 -2.13 -9.28 5.18
N MET A 178 -1.43 -9.06 6.31
CA MET A 178 -0.15 -8.36 6.40
C MET A 178 1.04 -9.31 6.43
N SER A 179 0.79 -10.62 6.47
CA SER A 179 1.81 -11.63 6.71
C SER A 179 2.10 -12.51 5.49
N ARG A 180 1.06 -13.01 4.80
CA ARG A 180 1.23 -14.02 3.74
C ARG A 180 1.70 -13.41 2.43
N ASP A 181 2.57 -14.14 1.73
CA ASP A 181 3.06 -13.79 0.39
C ASP A 181 3.63 -12.36 0.29
N GLY A 182 4.23 -11.85 1.36
CA GLY A 182 4.77 -10.48 1.46
C GLY A 182 3.81 -9.43 2.06
N GLY A 183 2.59 -9.83 2.43
CA GLY A 183 1.62 -8.98 3.11
C GLY A 183 1.03 -7.86 2.25
N GLY A 184 0.21 -7.01 2.87
CA GLY A 184 -0.43 -5.87 2.21
C GLY A 184 -1.64 -6.22 1.35
N TRP A 185 -2.22 -7.40 1.56
CA TRP A 185 -3.38 -7.87 0.81
C TRP A 185 -4.67 -7.30 1.40
N THR A 186 -5.53 -6.77 0.54
CA THR A 186 -6.88 -6.31 0.88
C THR A 186 -7.88 -7.39 0.49
N LEU A 187 -8.72 -7.85 1.44
CA LEU A 187 -9.79 -8.81 1.16
C LEU A 187 -10.88 -8.14 0.33
N LEU A 188 -11.23 -8.73 -0.81
CA LEU A 188 -12.32 -8.25 -1.66
C LEU A 188 -13.60 -9.07 -1.50
N LEU A 189 -13.46 -10.38 -1.33
CA LEU A 189 -14.60 -11.28 -1.28
C LEU A 189 -14.28 -12.54 -0.46
N THR A 190 -15.27 -12.97 0.31
CA THR A 190 -15.34 -14.29 0.94
C THR A 190 -16.63 -14.96 0.49
N ALA A 191 -16.53 -16.10 -0.17
CA ALA A 191 -17.66 -16.96 -0.48
C ALA A 191 -17.59 -18.21 0.37
N ASN A 192 -18.28 -18.17 1.50
CA ASN A 192 -18.32 -19.23 2.50
C ASN A 192 -19.52 -20.17 2.31
N SER A 193 -20.63 -19.69 1.77
CA SER A 193 -21.82 -20.49 1.42
C SER A 193 -22.41 -20.04 0.08
N GLN A 194 -23.39 -20.77 -0.45
CA GLN A 194 -24.14 -20.36 -1.65
C GLN A 194 -25.24 -19.32 -1.37
N ASP A 195 -25.49 -19.02 -0.10
CA ASP A 195 -26.73 -18.34 0.30
C ASP A 195 -26.69 -16.84 -0.01
N GLY A 196 -27.75 -16.36 -0.66
CA GLY A 196 -27.98 -14.94 -0.89
C GLY A 196 -27.07 -14.31 -1.94
N TRP A 197 -26.43 -15.09 -2.82
CA TRP A 197 -25.66 -14.53 -3.92
C TRP A 197 -26.53 -14.15 -5.13
N SER A 198 -26.51 -12.86 -5.46
CA SER A 198 -26.99 -12.22 -6.68
C SER A 198 -25.88 -11.32 -7.27
N LEU A 199 -26.10 -10.72 -8.45
CA LEU A 199 -25.17 -9.73 -9.00
C LEU A 199 -24.99 -8.53 -8.06
N ASP A 200 -26.05 -8.07 -7.40
CA ASP A 200 -25.99 -6.94 -6.48
C ASP A 200 -25.15 -7.29 -5.24
N THR A 201 -25.44 -8.43 -4.60
CA THR A 201 -24.67 -8.86 -3.42
C THR A 201 -23.23 -9.28 -3.76
N LEU A 202 -22.96 -9.61 -5.02
CA LEU A 202 -21.60 -9.86 -5.49
C LEU A 202 -20.80 -8.56 -5.48
N MET A 203 -21.42 -7.43 -5.81
CA MET A 203 -20.76 -6.14 -5.82
C MET A 203 -20.49 -5.64 -4.40
N GLU A 204 -21.49 -5.76 -3.53
CA GLU A 204 -21.40 -5.33 -2.13
C GLU A 204 -22.27 -6.19 -1.21
N ARG A 205 -21.66 -6.73 -0.15
CA ARG A 205 -22.35 -7.54 0.85
C ARG A 205 -21.59 -7.52 2.17
N GLU A 206 -22.32 -7.30 3.26
CA GLU A 206 -21.76 -7.27 4.62
C GLU A 206 -20.50 -6.36 4.70
N ALA A 207 -20.50 -5.25 3.94
CA ALA A 207 -19.31 -4.40 3.77
C ALA A 207 -18.75 -3.90 5.11
N ALA A 208 -19.63 -3.62 6.08
CA ALA A 208 -19.30 -3.21 7.44
C ALA A 208 -18.69 -4.32 8.32
N ARG A 209 -18.73 -5.58 7.89
CA ARG A 209 -18.29 -6.75 8.65
C ARG A 209 -17.35 -7.66 7.84
N PRO A 210 -16.16 -7.19 7.42
CA PRO A 210 -15.22 -8.03 6.69
C PRO A 210 -14.83 -9.26 7.50
N ALA A 211 -14.86 -10.44 6.86
CA ALA A 211 -14.43 -11.66 7.50
C ALA A 211 -14.04 -12.75 6.51
N LEU A 212 -13.36 -13.77 7.04
CA LEU A 212 -12.89 -14.93 6.29
C LEU A 212 -13.84 -16.14 6.39
N ASP A 213 -14.86 -16.06 7.25
CA ASP A 213 -15.71 -17.18 7.66
C ASP A 213 -17.20 -16.99 7.35
N HIS A 214 -17.60 -15.87 6.74
CA HIS A 214 -18.96 -15.64 6.24
C HIS A 214 -18.95 -14.90 4.92
N ASN A 215 -20.09 -14.92 4.22
CA ASN A 215 -20.22 -14.27 2.92
C ASN A 215 -20.01 -12.76 3.03
N TYR A 216 -19.00 -12.24 2.33
CA TYR A 216 -18.58 -10.85 2.33
C TYR A 216 -18.19 -10.45 0.92
N SER A 217 -18.51 -9.22 0.52
CA SER A 217 -17.99 -8.64 -0.72
C SER A 217 -17.90 -7.12 -0.65
N ILE A 218 -16.79 -6.61 -1.17
CA ILE A 218 -16.59 -5.20 -1.53
C ILE A 218 -16.05 -5.09 -2.96
N LEU A 219 -16.40 -6.05 -3.83
CA LEU A 219 -15.85 -6.16 -5.19
C LEU A 219 -16.02 -4.87 -6.00
N GLN A 220 -17.10 -4.11 -5.78
CA GLN A 220 -17.31 -2.82 -6.44
C GLN A 220 -16.20 -1.78 -6.16
N HIS A 221 -15.51 -1.90 -5.02
CA HIS A 221 -14.44 -1.00 -4.61
C HIS A 221 -13.06 -1.45 -5.13
N ALA A 222 -12.94 -2.66 -5.67
CA ALA A 222 -11.66 -3.27 -6.03
C ALA A 222 -10.85 -2.43 -7.03
N ASP A 223 -11.50 -1.89 -8.06
CA ASP A 223 -10.82 -1.06 -9.07
C ASP A 223 -10.34 0.28 -8.50
N SER A 224 -11.12 0.89 -7.60
CA SER A 224 -10.74 2.11 -6.88
C SER A 224 -9.57 1.89 -5.92
N LEU A 225 -9.53 0.75 -5.24
CA LEU A 225 -8.42 0.34 -4.39
C LEU A 225 -7.15 0.08 -5.21
N LYS A 226 -7.27 -0.68 -6.29
CA LYS A 226 -6.18 -0.95 -7.24
C LYS A 226 -5.62 0.35 -7.82
N ALA A 227 -6.47 1.34 -8.11
CA ALA A 227 -6.05 2.62 -8.66
C ALA A 227 -5.11 3.42 -7.75
N ALA A 228 -5.08 3.12 -6.44
CA ALA A 228 -4.14 3.74 -5.51
C ALA A 228 -2.68 3.29 -5.71
N GLY A 229 -2.45 2.15 -6.37
CA GLY A 229 -1.12 1.71 -6.79
C GLY A 229 -0.58 2.55 -7.95
N LYS A 230 0.70 2.41 -8.27
CA LYS A 230 1.36 3.11 -9.39
C LYS A 230 2.06 2.18 -10.38
N GLY A 231 2.12 0.88 -10.08
CA GLY A 231 2.73 -0.13 -10.95
C GLY A 231 1.94 -0.37 -12.23
N ALA A 232 2.63 -0.93 -13.24
CA ALA A 232 2.03 -1.35 -14.51
C ALA A 232 1.12 -2.58 -14.37
N ARG A 233 1.29 -3.34 -13.28
CA ARG A 233 0.47 -4.49 -12.93
C ARG A 233 -0.09 -4.33 -11.51
N PHE A 234 -0.95 -5.25 -11.14
CA PHE A 234 -1.38 -5.48 -9.76
C PHE A 234 -1.42 -6.99 -9.54
N GLN A 235 -1.42 -7.41 -8.29
CA GLN A 235 -1.56 -8.80 -7.91
C GLN A 235 -2.94 -9.11 -7.36
N TYR A 236 -3.40 -10.32 -7.59
CA TYR A 236 -4.56 -10.88 -6.95
C TYR A 236 -4.27 -12.30 -6.46
N ARG A 237 -4.91 -12.67 -5.36
CA ARG A 237 -4.76 -14.00 -4.77
C ARG A 237 -6.12 -14.68 -4.71
N LEU A 238 -6.16 -15.94 -5.16
CA LEU A 238 -7.33 -16.81 -5.01
C LEU A 238 -6.95 -17.94 -4.08
N GLU A 239 -7.82 -18.20 -3.11
CA GLU A 239 -7.72 -19.33 -2.22
C GLU A 239 -9.07 -20.03 -2.21
N ALA A 240 -9.08 -21.34 -2.39
CA ALA A 240 -10.26 -22.17 -2.20
C ALA A 240 -9.99 -23.12 -1.03
N GLN A 241 -11.06 -23.72 -0.49
CA GLN A 241 -10.99 -24.59 0.68
C GLN A 241 -10.35 -23.91 1.90
N ALA A 242 -10.50 -22.58 2.04
CA ALA A 242 -9.82 -21.80 3.07
C ALA A 242 -10.12 -22.26 4.52
N GLN A 243 -11.27 -22.90 4.74
CA GLN A 243 -11.65 -23.51 6.01
C GLN A 243 -10.77 -24.71 6.41
N SER A 244 -10.06 -25.32 5.45
CA SER A 244 -9.09 -26.40 5.68
C SER A 244 -7.65 -25.89 5.83
N GLY A 245 -7.43 -24.59 5.59
CA GLY A 245 -6.13 -23.96 5.59
C GLY A 245 -6.06 -22.86 4.53
N ARG A 246 -5.34 -21.77 4.85
CA ARG A 246 -5.06 -20.67 3.91
C ARG A 246 -4.03 -21.10 2.86
N GLY A 247 -4.02 -20.45 1.70
CA GLY A 247 -3.07 -20.70 0.62
C GLY A 247 -3.27 -22.07 -0.05
N ARG A 248 -4.52 -22.45 -0.29
CA ARG A 248 -4.89 -23.76 -0.87
C ARG A 248 -5.67 -23.58 -2.17
N TRP A 249 -5.51 -24.55 -3.07
CA TRP A 249 -6.28 -24.72 -4.32
C TRP A 249 -6.47 -23.42 -5.11
N GLY A 250 -5.38 -22.74 -5.42
CA GLY A 250 -5.42 -21.40 -6.00
C GLY A 250 -4.04 -20.87 -6.31
N GLY A 251 -3.78 -19.60 -6.04
CA GLY A 251 -2.47 -19.02 -6.30
C GLY A 251 -2.43 -17.51 -6.15
N VAL A 252 -1.28 -16.95 -6.49
CA VAL A 252 -1.05 -15.53 -6.70
C VAL A 252 -0.79 -15.30 -8.17
N TRP A 253 -1.45 -14.30 -8.73
CA TRP A 253 -1.27 -13.86 -10.10
C TRP A 253 -0.98 -12.37 -10.15
N SER A 254 -0.25 -11.93 -11.16
CA SER A 254 -0.27 -10.52 -11.59
C SER A 254 -1.09 -10.32 -12.86
N ALA A 255 -1.75 -9.17 -12.95
CA ALA A 255 -2.57 -8.73 -14.06
C ALA A 255 -2.22 -7.29 -14.48
N PRO A 256 -2.38 -6.91 -15.76
CA PRO A 256 -2.21 -5.54 -16.22
C PRO A 256 -3.09 -4.55 -15.45
N ARG A 257 -2.56 -3.37 -15.13
CA ARG A 257 -3.30 -2.31 -14.43
C ARG A 257 -4.62 -1.92 -15.12
N SER A 258 -4.70 -2.05 -16.43
CA SER A 258 -5.89 -1.75 -17.23
C SER A 258 -7.06 -2.72 -17.00
N TYR A 259 -6.83 -3.90 -16.43
CA TYR A 259 -7.89 -4.87 -16.16
C TYR A 259 -8.77 -4.44 -15.00
N SER A 260 -10.04 -4.83 -15.04
CA SER A 260 -11.07 -4.53 -14.05
C SER A 260 -11.57 -5.79 -13.36
N PHE A 261 -11.78 -5.70 -12.04
CA PHE A 261 -12.36 -6.77 -11.23
C PHE A 261 -13.86 -7.00 -11.49
N THR A 262 -14.55 -6.03 -12.10
CA THR A 262 -15.98 -6.09 -12.42
C THR A 262 -16.23 -6.27 -13.92
N HIS A 263 -15.19 -6.56 -14.70
CA HIS A 263 -15.28 -6.80 -16.13
C HIS A 263 -16.26 -7.93 -16.44
N GLN A 264 -17.10 -7.74 -17.45
CA GLN A 264 -18.20 -8.67 -17.77
C GLN A 264 -17.92 -9.58 -18.99
N LEU A 265 -16.75 -9.43 -19.61
CA LEU A 265 -16.29 -10.32 -20.67
C LEU A 265 -15.08 -11.12 -20.21
N THR A 266 -14.82 -12.19 -20.94
CA THR A 266 -13.81 -13.20 -20.64
C THR A 266 -12.40 -12.82 -21.15
N ASN A 267 -12.21 -11.66 -21.78
CA ASN A 267 -11.00 -11.29 -22.52
C ASN A 267 -9.79 -10.83 -21.68
N GLN A 268 -9.89 -10.82 -20.35
CA GLN A 268 -8.80 -10.40 -19.46
C GLN A 268 -7.79 -11.54 -19.19
N THR A 269 -7.09 -11.99 -20.23
CA THR A 269 -6.32 -13.26 -20.23
C THR A 269 -4.81 -13.13 -20.04
N ASP A 270 -4.20 -11.95 -20.25
CA ASP A 270 -2.77 -11.68 -19.92
C ASP A 270 -2.48 -11.67 -18.40
N VAL A 271 -2.84 -12.73 -17.69
CA VAL A 271 -2.49 -12.93 -16.29
C VAL A 271 -1.30 -13.88 -16.18
N ARG A 272 -0.40 -13.58 -15.24
CA ARG A 272 0.82 -14.36 -14.99
C ARG A 272 0.67 -15.01 -13.63
N LEU A 273 0.76 -16.33 -13.58
CA LEU A 273 0.79 -17.07 -12.32
C LEU A 273 2.18 -16.91 -11.71
N GLU A 274 2.24 -16.41 -10.49
CA GLU A 274 3.47 -16.13 -9.78
C GLU A 274 3.73 -17.20 -8.73
N ASP A 275 2.70 -17.58 -7.99
CA ASP A 275 2.73 -18.71 -7.06
C ASP A 275 1.50 -19.58 -7.22
N ARG A 276 1.71 -20.90 -7.25
CA ARG A 276 0.65 -21.90 -7.35
C ARG A 276 0.41 -22.53 -5.98
N PHE A 277 -0.85 -22.56 -5.57
CA PHE A 277 -1.28 -23.27 -4.36
C PHE A 277 -1.93 -24.61 -4.73
N ASP A 278 -1.37 -25.70 -4.20
CA ASP A 278 -1.74 -27.09 -4.52
C ASP A 278 -1.55 -27.49 -6.00
N ASN A 279 -1.87 -28.76 -6.28
CA ASN A 279 -1.73 -29.33 -7.61
C ASN A 279 -3.00 -29.13 -8.44
N TRP A 280 -2.97 -28.13 -9.31
CA TRP A 280 -3.96 -27.90 -10.35
C TRP A 280 -3.27 -27.34 -11.61
N LYS A 281 -3.90 -27.50 -12.76
CA LYS A 281 -3.46 -26.94 -14.04
C LYS A 281 -4.56 -26.09 -14.66
N TYR A 282 -4.21 -25.20 -15.56
CA TYR A 282 -5.21 -24.54 -16.39
C TYR A 282 -5.92 -25.58 -17.26
N ASP A 283 -7.25 -25.64 -17.16
CA ASP A 283 -8.06 -26.63 -17.87
C ASP A 283 -9.52 -26.19 -17.93
N MET A 284 -10.31 -26.76 -18.85
CA MET A 284 -11.76 -26.54 -18.89
C MET A 284 -12.46 -27.03 -17.62
N ASN A 285 -11.86 -28.00 -16.93
CA ASN A 285 -12.33 -28.59 -15.69
C ASN A 285 -11.62 -28.05 -14.43
N SER A 286 -10.99 -26.88 -14.53
CA SER A 286 -10.18 -26.28 -13.47
C SER A 286 -10.25 -24.75 -13.55
N ILE A 287 -9.41 -24.07 -12.77
CA ILE A 287 -9.12 -22.63 -12.88
C ILE A 287 -8.61 -22.35 -14.30
N GLN A 288 -9.01 -21.24 -14.91
CA GLN A 288 -8.49 -20.81 -16.21
C GLN A 288 -7.59 -19.58 -16.11
N GLN A 289 -6.75 -19.36 -17.12
CA GLN A 289 -5.76 -18.29 -17.15
C GLN A 289 -6.39 -16.94 -17.51
N ARG A 290 -7.17 -16.38 -16.58
CA ARG A 290 -7.74 -15.03 -16.70
C ARG A 290 -8.04 -14.44 -15.33
N LEU A 291 -8.21 -13.12 -15.28
CA LEU A 291 -8.80 -12.48 -14.12
C LEU A 291 -10.27 -12.94 -14.01
N PRO A 292 -10.77 -13.31 -12.80
CA PRO A 292 -12.19 -13.58 -12.60
C PRO A 292 -13.06 -12.45 -13.18
N TRP A 293 -14.14 -12.82 -13.86
CA TRP A 293 -15.05 -11.89 -14.53
C TRP A 293 -16.49 -12.11 -14.05
N VAL A 294 -17.29 -11.05 -14.13
CA VAL A 294 -18.68 -11.02 -13.65
C VAL A 294 -19.61 -11.48 -14.77
N ASN A 295 -20.35 -12.56 -14.54
CA ASN A 295 -21.28 -13.12 -15.51
C ASN A 295 -22.65 -12.44 -15.45
N ALA A 296 -22.69 -11.15 -15.78
CA ALA A 296 -23.94 -10.41 -15.90
C ALA A 296 -24.75 -10.82 -17.15
N GLY A 297 -24.08 -11.28 -18.21
CA GLY A 297 -24.69 -11.71 -19.47
C GLY A 297 -25.45 -13.04 -19.42
N GLY A 298 -25.47 -13.74 -18.29
CA GLY A 298 -26.29 -14.93 -18.10
C GLY A 298 -25.77 -16.21 -18.76
N TYR A 299 -24.46 -16.29 -19.07
CA TYR A 299 -23.84 -17.54 -19.52
C TYR A 299 -24.09 -18.69 -18.51
N ALA A 300 -24.23 -19.93 -18.99
CA ALA A 300 -24.57 -21.12 -18.20
C ALA A 300 -25.87 -20.94 -17.40
N GLY A 301 -26.84 -20.21 -17.98
CA GLY A 301 -28.10 -19.86 -17.32
C GLY A 301 -27.91 -18.91 -16.14
N GLY A 302 -26.82 -18.14 -16.12
CA GLY A 302 -26.46 -17.21 -15.04
C GLY A 302 -25.93 -17.89 -13.78
N LYS A 303 -25.71 -19.21 -13.79
CA LYS A 303 -25.29 -19.98 -12.60
C LYS A 303 -23.97 -19.48 -11.99
N PRO A 304 -22.84 -19.41 -12.71
CA PRO A 304 -21.67 -18.73 -12.17
C PRO A 304 -21.92 -17.24 -12.14
N LEU A 305 -21.65 -16.57 -11.02
CA LEU A 305 -21.72 -15.11 -10.90
C LEU A 305 -20.34 -14.47 -11.07
N LEU A 306 -19.31 -15.08 -10.47
CA LEU A 306 -17.91 -14.67 -10.58
C LEU A 306 -17.06 -15.90 -10.87
N THR A 307 -16.41 -15.92 -12.02
CA THR A 307 -15.72 -17.12 -12.51
C THR A 307 -14.49 -16.82 -13.35
N THR A 308 -13.59 -17.78 -13.43
CA THR A 308 -12.51 -17.78 -14.43
C THR A 308 -12.91 -18.54 -15.70
N SER A 309 -14.03 -19.26 -15.71
CA SER A 309 -14.46 -20.07 -16.85
C SER A 309 -14.91 -19.22 -18.04
N ASP A 310 -14.64 -19.68 -19.25
CA ASP A 310 -15.18 -19.14 -20.50
C ASP A 310 -15.96 -20.16 -21.34
N GLN A 311 -16.27 -21.32 -20.78
CA GLN A 311 -16.65 -22.51 -21.53
C GLN A 311 -18.09 -22.50 -22.01
N TRP A 312 -18.43 -21.49 -22.81
CA TRP A 312 -19.81 -21.08 -22.99
C TRP A 312 -20.72 -22.11 -23.65
N ARG A 313 -20.11 -23.05 -24.38
CA ARG A 313 -20.78 -24.10 -25.16
C ARG A 313 -20.96 -25.41 -24.41
N SER A 314 -20.07 -25.76 -23.48
CA SER A 314 -20.15 -27.03 -22.76
C SER A 314 -21.07 -26.96 -21.54
N GLY A 315 -21.41 -25.74 -21.10
CA GLY A 315 -22.15 -25.51 -19.86
C GLY A 315 -21.35 -25.85 -18.60
N ALA A 316 -20.07 -26.22 -18.74
CA ALA A 316 -19.15 -26.38 -17.63
C ALA A 316 -18.66 -25.01 -17.16
N PHE A 317 -18.55 -24.81 -15.86
CA PHE A 317 -18.10 -23.54 -15.27
C PHE A 317 -17.15 -23.78 -14.11
N TRP A 318 -16.14 -24.64 -14.29
CA TRP A 318 -15.08 -24.87 -13.31
C TRP A 318 -14.22 -23.61 -13.08
N GLY A 319 -13.50 -23.56 -11.96
CA GLY A 319 -12.79 -22.36 -11.53
C GLY A 319 -13.74 -21.20 -11.18
N THR A 320 -14.93 -21.51 -10.67
CA THR A 320 -15.94 -20.52 -10.26
C THR A 320 -15.81 -20.18 -8.78
N LEU A 321 -15.73 -18.89 -8.49
CA LEU A 321 -15.61 -18.37 -7.12
C LEU A 321 -16.99 -18.34 -6.47
N VAL A 322 -17.97 -17.76 -7.18
CA VAL A 322 -19.34 -17.58 -6.68
C VAL A 322 -20.33 -18.15 -7.67
N THR A 323 -21.23 -19.01 -7.18
CA THR A 323 -22.36 -19.56 -7.92
C THR A 323 -23.65 -19.07 -7.29
N ARG A 324 -24.68 -18.81 -8.10
CA ARG A 324 -26.02 -18.48 -7.62
C ARG A 324 -26.62 -19.61 -6.78
N PRO A 325 -27.48 -19.28 -5.81
CA PRO A 325 -28.10 -20.28 -4.94
C PRO A 325 -28.96 -21.28 -5.69
N GLU A 326 -29.56 -20.97 -6.84
CA GLU A 326 -30.42 -21.93 -7.55
C GLU A 326 -29.66 -23.19 -8.02
N GLN A 327 -28.33 -23.12 -8.12
CA GLN A 327 -27.51 -24.28 -8.44
C GLN A 327 -27.19 -25.12 -7.19
N ARG A 328 -27.76 -26.32 -7.12
CA ARG A 328 -27.60 -27.29 -6.02
C ARG A 328 -26.57 -28.41 -6.26
N ALA A 329 -26.01 -28.52 -7.47
CA ALA A 329 -25.09 -29.61 -7.82
C ALA A 329 -23.74 -29.56 -7.07
N TYR A 330 -23.41 -28.41 -6.47
CA TYR A 330 -22.19 -28.21 -5.71
C TYR A 330 -22.53 -27.58 -4.38
N ARG A 331 -21.79 -27.93 -3.32
CA ARG A 331 -21.97 -27.32 -2.00
C ARG A 331 -21.67 -25.81 -1.97
N HIS A 332 -20.84 -25.32 -2.89
CA HIS A 332 -20.42 -23.92 -3.03
C HIS A 332 -20.34 -23.53 -4.52
N SER A 333 -19.21 -23.80 -5.14
CA SER A 333 -19.00 -23.66 -6.58
C SER A 333 -18.18 -24.85 -7.12
N PRO A 334 -18.29 -25.21 -8.40
CA PRO A 334 -17.33 -26.10 -9.05
C PRO A 334 -15.99 -25.40 -9.18
N TRP A 335 -14.93 -26.04 -8.68
CA TRP A 335 -13.60 -25.43 -8.63
C TRP A 335 -12.57 -26.22 -9.45
N VAL A 336 -12.06 -27.36 -8.97
CA VAL A 336 -11.14 -28.23 -9.71
C VAL A 336 -11.66 -29.66 -9.74
N TYR A 337 -12.07 -30.15 -10.92
CA TYR A 337 -12.67 -31.47 -11.07
C TYR A 337 -11.73 -32.61 -10.67
N GLY A 338 -12.29 -33.66 -10.06
CA GLY A 338 -11.55 -34.89 -9.75
C GLY A 338 -10.53 -34.72 -8.62
N THR A 339 -10.61 -33.64 -7.83
CA THR A 339 -9.72 -33.40 -6.69
C THR A 339 -10.51 -33.16 -5.40
N ALA A 340 -9.80 -33.04 -4.28
CA ALA A 340 -10.39 -32.67 -3.00
C ALA A 340 -11.09 -31.29 -3.03
N ALA A 341 -10.73 -30.42 -3.98
CA ALA A 341 -11.38 -29.13 -4.21
C ALA A 341 -12.31 -29.16 -5.42
N GLN A 342 -12.99 -30.28 -5.70
CA GLN A 342 -14.07 -30.30 -6.67
C GLN A 342 -15.20 -29.33 -6.30
N HIS A 343 -15.53 -29.28 -5.01
CA HIS A 343 -16.28 -28.17 -4.45
C HIS A 343 -15.29 -27.10 -3.99
N SER A 344 -15.59 -25.83 -4.22
CA SER A 344 -14.68 -24.74 -3.86
C SER A 344 -14.45 -24.62 -2.35
N GLY A 345 -15.42 -25.00 -1.51
CA GLY A 345 -15.39 -24.66 -0.09
C GLY A 345 -15.45 -23.14 0.09
N THR A 346 -14.85 -22.64 1.16
CA THR A 346 -14.67 -21.21 1.37
C THR A 346 -13.66 -20.66 0.37
N VAL A 347 -14.10 -19.72 -0.47
CA VAL A 347 -13.24 -19.01 -1.43
C VAL A 347 -12.91 -17.63 -0.88
N LEU A 348 -11.64 -17.24 -0.97
CA LEU A 348 -11.15 -15.90 -0.63
C LEU A 348 -10.54 -15.26 -1.88
N TYR A 349 -10.92 -14.02 -2.14
CA TYR A 349 -10.39 -13.23 -3.24
C TYR A 349 -9.74 -11.96 -2.70
N TRP A 350 -8.47 -11.76 -3.04
CA TRP A 350 -7.65 -10.67 -2.52
C TRP A 350 -7.09 -9.81 -3.64
N LEU A 351 -6.86 -8.55 -3.32
CA LEU A 351 -6.14 -7.58 -4.15
C LEU A 351 -4.90 -7.08 -3.41
N ARG A 352 -3.81 -6.93 -4.15
CA ARG A 352 -2.66 -6.14 -3.75
C ARG A 352 -2.18 -5.33 -4.94
N GLU A 353 -2.24 -4.01 -4.83
CA GLU A 353 -1.71 -3.12 -5.84
C GLU A 353 -0.18 -3.15 -5.87
N GLU A 354 0.44 -2.81 -7.00
CA GLU A 354 1.89 -2.64 -7.05
C GLU A 354 2.31 -1.18 -6.86
N PRO A 355 3.42 -0.93 -6.17
CA PRO A 355 4.04 0.39 -6.15
C PRO A 355 4.59 0.78 -7.53
N ALA A 356 4.99 2.04 -7.69
CA ALA A 356 5.81 2.42 -8.83
C ALA A 356 7.13 1.63 -8.77
N SER A 357 7.51 1.01 -9.87
CA SER A 357 8.80 0.35 -10.09
C SER A 357 9.96 1.33 -10.08
#